data_AF-A0A2A2GZA6-F1
#
_entry.id   AF-A0A2A2GZA6-F1
#
_cell.length_a   1.000
_cell.length_b   1.000
_cell.length_c   1.000
_cell.angle_alpha   90.00
_cell.angle_beta   90.00
_cell.angle_gamma   90.00
#
_symmetry.space_group_name_H-M   'P 1'
#
loop_
_entity.id
_entity.type
_entity.pdbx_description
1 polymer ?
#
loop_
_entity_poly.entity_id
_entity_poly.type
_entity_poly.pdbx_seq_one_letter_code
_entity_poly.pdbx_strand_id
1 'polypeptide(L)'
;MGQVAFDTLQASEELQTAGLTSQQAKAISLVVRKSHEVADVATKADIADVKRDISDVRKEIADVRKDLTAQITEVRKDLSAEIADVRKDLSAEIADVRKDLSAEITNVRKDMEITRKDLQLEMSGIRAEQKLMRWMLGAGILGILSLVVKAFLMPVL
;
A
#
# COMPACT_ATOMS: atom_id res chain seq x y z
N MET A 1 55.94 8.90 -22.92
CA MET A 1 57.37 8.58 -22.70
C MET A 1 57.56 7.16 -23.16
N GLY A 2 58.21 6.98 -24.31
CA GLY A 2 58.42 5.66 -24.91
C GLY A 2 59.18 4.75 -23.94
N GLN A 3 58.96 3.45 -24.06
CA GLN A 3 59.94 2.48 -23.54
C GLN A 3 61.31 2.95 -24.03
N VAL A 4 62.21 3.28 -23.12
CA VAL A 4 63.61 3.51 -23.49
C VAL A 4 64.09 2.13 -23.94
N ALA A 5 64.14 1.92 -25.25
CA ALA A 5 64.63 0.68 -25.81
C ALA A 5 66.02 0.44 -25.24
N PHE A 6 66.23 -0.74 -24.64
CA PHE A 6 67.53 -1.09 -24.10
C PHE A 6 68.52 -1.23 -25.27
N ASP A 7 69.42 -0.26 -25.42
CA ASP A 7 70.43 -0.28 -26.47
C ASP A 7 71.51 -1.30 -26.11
N THR A 8 71.39 -2.49 -26.70
CA THR A 8 72.32 -3.59 -26.47
C THR A 8 73.73 -3.29 -26.96
N LEU A 9 73.90 -2.41 -27.95
CA LEU A 9 75.22 -2.06 -28.49
C LEU A 9 75.92 -1.11 -27.53
N GLN A 10 75.27 0.00 -27.17
CA GLN A 10 75.80 0.96 -26.21
C GLN A 10 76.13 0.28 -24.86
N ALA A 11 75.21 -0.54 -24.34
CA ALA A 11 75.46 -1.29 -23.11
C ALA A 11 76.68 -2.24 -23.23
N SER A 12 76.91 -2.85 -24.39
CA SER A 12 78.06 -3.72 -24.60
C SER A 12 79.40 -2.97 -24.74
N GLU A 13 79.39 -1.73 -25.24
CA GLU A 13 80.56 -0.86 -25.35
C GLU A 13 80.97 -0.29 -23.98
N GLU A 14 79.98 0.11 -23.16
CA GLU A 14 80.20 0.55 -21.79
C GLU A 14 80.80 -0.57 -20.92
N LEU A 15 80.29 -1.79 -21.04
CA LEU A 15 80.83 -2.96 -20.33
C LEU A 15 82.27 -3.29 -20.77
N GLN A 16 82.61 -3.13 -22.05
CA GLN A 16 83.98 -3.32 -22.54
C GLN A 16 84.93 -2.24 -22.00
N THR A 17 84.47 -1.00 -21.94
CA THR A 17 85.23 0.13 -21.36
C THR A 17 85.48 -0.08 -19.86
N ALA A 18 84.55 -0.75 -19.16
CA ALA A 18 84.70 -1.17 -17.77
C ALA A 18 85.63 -2.39 -17.57
N GLY A 19 86.22 -2.92 -18.64
CA GLY A 19 87.22 -4.00 -18.59
C GLY A 19 86.68 -5.42 -18.80
N LEU A 20 85.41 -5.58 -19.18
CA LEU A 20 84.89 -6.90 -19.57
C LEU A 20 85.32 -7.27 -20.99
N THR A 21 85.49 -8.57 -21.25
CA THR A 21 85.74 -9.05 -22.62
C THR A 21 84.51 -8.83 -23.51
N SER A 22 84.70 -8.68 -24.82
CA SER A 22 83.60 -8.52 -25.78
C SER A 22 82.53 -9.61 -25.66
N GLN A 23 82.94 -10.84 -25.34
CA GLN A 23 82.03 -11.98 -25.19
C GLN A 23 81.19 -11.89 -23.91
N GLN A 24 81.78 -11.46 -22.79
CA GLN A 24 81.07 -11.22 -21.53
C GLN A 24 80.13 -10.03 -21.63
N ALA A 25 80.56 -8.92 -22.24
CA ALA A 25 79.75 -7.73 -22.44
C ALA A 25 78.48 -8.02 -23.27
N LYS A 26 78.62 -8.79 -24.36
CA LYS A 26 77.49 -9.25 -25.17
C LYS A 26 76.56 -10.19 -24.41
N ALA A 27 77.10 -11.12 -23.63
CA ALA A 27 76.30 -12.06 -22.86
C ALA A 27 75.43 -11.34 -21.83
N ILE A 28 76.00 -10.37 -21.10
CA ILE A 28 75.29 -9.58 -20.08
C ILE A 28 74.23 -8.68 -20.73
N SER A 29 74.56 -7.97 -21.82
CA SER A 29 73.59 -7.09 -22.48
C SER A 29 72.40 -7.87 -23.07
N LEU A 30 72.63 -9.07 -23.59
CA LEU A 30 71.56 -9.95 -24.08
C LEU A 30 70.67 -10.48 -22.95
N VAL A 31 71.23 -10.85 -21.80
CA VAL A 31 70.45 -11.29 -20.63
C VAL A 31 69.58 -10.15 -20.11
N VAL A 32 70.11 -8.93 -20.01
CA VAL A 32 69.35 -7.75 -19.57
C VAL A 32 68.24 -7.41 -20.57
N ARG A 33 68.52 -7.40 -21.88
CA ARG A 33 67.49 -7.18 -22.91
C ARG A 33 66.37 -8.21 -22.79
N LYS A 34 66.72 -9.49 -22.67
CA LYS A 34 65.74 -10.59 -22.57
C LYS A 34 64.87 -10.45 -21.32
N SER A 35 65.43 -10.01 -20.19
CA SER A 35 64.66 -9.72 -18.97
C SER A 35 63.67 -8.57 -19.14
N HIS A 36 63.98 -7.57 -19.98
CA HIS A 36 63.07 -6.47 -20.30
C HIS A 36 62.03 -6.82 -21.37
N GLU A 37 62.34 -7.69 -22.33
CA GLU A 37 61.41 -8.17 -23.36
C GLU A 37 60.34 -9.14 -22.80
N VAL A 38 60.66 -9.89 -21.73
CA VAL A 38 59.73 -10.84 -21.09
C VAL A 38 58.78 -10.15 -20.10
N ALA A 39 59.06 -8.90 -19.73
CA ALA A 39 58.22 -8.13 -18.82
C ALA A 39 57.06 -7.48 -19.61
N ASP A 40 55.89 -8.10 -19.59
CA ASP A 40 54.65 -7.48 -20.09
C ASP A 40 54.25 -6.33 -19.16
N VAL A 41 54.78 -5.14 -19.45
CA VAL A 41 54.62 -3.95 -18.61
C VAL A 41 53.66 -2.96 -19.24
N ALA A 42 52.64 -2.58 -18.48
CA ALA A 42 51.74 -1.50 -18.86
C ALA A 42 52.54 -0.20 -19.10
N THR A 43 52.28 0.43 -20.23
CA THR A 43 52.88 1.71 -20.59
C THR A 43 52.15 2.86 -19.90
N LYS A 44 52.73 4.06 -19.96
CA LYS A 44 52.05 5.29 -19.50
C LYS A 44 50.79 5.59 -20.31
N ALA A 45 50.70 5.12 -21.56
CA ALA A 45 49.50 5.28 -22.39
C ALA A 45 48.37 4.41 -21.86
N ASP A 46 48.63 3.14 -21.57
CA ASP A 46 47.65 2.21 -20.98
C ASP A 46 47.10 2.73 -19.65
N ILE A 47 47.98 3.29 -18.80
CA ILE A 47 47.56 3.92 -17.54
C ILE A 47 46.68 5.17 -17.80
N ALA A 48 46.99 5.95 -18.83
CA ALA A 48 46.20 7.13 -19.17
C ALA A 48 44.81 6.74 -19.69
N ASP A 49 44.71 5.67 -20.46
CA ASP A 49 43.44 5.15 -20.99
C ASP A 49 42.58 4.56 -19.86
N VAL A 50 43.16 3.73 -18.99
CA VAL A 50 42.47 3.23 -17.79
C VAL A 50 41.99 4.39 -16.89
N LYS A 51 42.76 5.48 -16.77
CA LYS A 51 42.30 6.67 -16.02
C LYS A 51 41.11 7.36 -16.67
N ARG A 52 41.04 7.39 -18.01
CA ARG A 52 39.87 7.92 -18.73
C ARG A 52 38.67 7.03 -18.52
N ASP A 53 38.82 5.72 -18.68
CA ASP A 53 37.75 4.74 -18.45
C ASP A 53 37.21 4.85 -17.02
N ILE A 54 38.08 4.92 -16.01
CA ILE A 54 37.69 5.14 -14.61
C ILE A 54 36.93 6.47 -14.45
N SER A 55 37.35 7.52 -15.13
CA SER A 55 36.65 8.81 -15.08
C SER A 55 35.26 8.73 -15.71
N ASP A 56 35.09 7.98 -16.78
CA ASP A 56 33.82 7.86 -17.47
C ASP A 56 32.86 6.94 -16.69
N VAL A 57 33.33 5.81 -16.17
CA VAL A 57 32.57 4.96 -15.25
C VAL A 57 32.11 5.75 -14.01
N ARG A 58 32.94 6.65 -13.48
CA ARG A 58 32.52 7.52 -12.35
C ARG A 58 31.40 8.48 -12.73
N LYS A 59 31.38 8.99 -13.96
CA LYS A 59 30.27 9.82 -14.45
C LYS A 59 29.00 8.98 -14.61
N GLU A 60 29.09 7.82 -15.25
CA GLU A 60 27.96 6.89 -15.40
C GLU A 60 27.36 6.51 -14.03
N ILE A 61 28.20 6.21 -13.03
CA ILE A 61 27.73 5.94 -11.66
C ILE A 61 27.01 7.16 -11.07
N ALA A 62 27.50 8.38 -11.30
CA ALA A 62 26.87 9.59 -10.82
C ALA A 62 25.50 9.82 -11.48
N ASP A 63 25.40 9.58 -12.79
CA ASP A 63 24.17 9.70 -13.56
C ASP A 63 23.14 8.65 -13.12
N VAL A 64 23.53 7.38 -12.99
CA VAL A 64 22.66 6.32 -12.45
C VAL A 64 22.17 6.65 -11.04
N ARG A 65 23.03 7.19 -10.16
CA ARG A 65 22.61 7.62 -8.82
C ARG A 65 21.58 8.75 -8.87
N LYS A 66 21.75 9.71 -9.79
CA LYS A 66 20.81 10.80 -9.98
C LYS A 66 19.46 10.28 -10.48
N ASP A 67 19.46 9.40 -11.48
CA ASP A 67 18.26 8.81 -12.04
C ASP A 67 17.51 7.96 -11.02
N LEU A 68 18.21 7.13 -10.25
CA LEU A 68 17.59 6.35 -9.17
C LEU A 68 17.00 7.26 -8.08
N THR A 69 17.68 8.36 -7.74
CA THR A 69 17.14 9.33 -6.77
C THR A 69 15.87 10.00 -7.29
N ALA A 70 15.83 10.33 -8.58
CA ALA A 70 14.65 10.89 -9.24
C ALA A 70 13.48 9.89 -9.24
N GLN A 71 13.73 8.64 -9.66
CA GLN A 71 12.72 7.57 -9.67
C GLN A 71 12.18 7.28 -8.26
N ILE A 72 13.03 7.23 -7.24
CA ILE A 72 12.59 7.04 -5.85
C ILE A 72 11.70 8.21 -5.40
N THR A 73 12.01 9.44 -5.81
CA THR A 73 11.21 10.62 -5.48
C THR A 73 9.85 10.57 -6.15
N GLU A 74 9.81 10.16 -7.41
CA GLU A 74 8.57 10.01 -8.19
C GLU A 74 7.67 8.92 -7.60
N VAL A 75 8.20 7.72 -7.36
CA VAL A 75 7.46 6.63 -6.71
C VAL A 75 6.91 7.03 -5.34
N ARG A 76 7.68 7.80 -4.55
CA ARG A 76 7.18 8.32 -3.25
C ARG A 76 6.04 9.31 -3.42
N LYS A 77 6.09 10.16 -4.44
CA LYS A 77 5.04 11.12 -4.74
C LYS A 77 3.76 10.40 -5.17
N ASP A 78 3.88 9.43 -6.08
CA ASP A 78 2.75 8.65 -6.59
C ASP A 78 2.09 7.86 -5.46
N LEU A 79 2.88 7.16 -4.63
CA LEU A 79 2.34 6.44 -3.47
C LEU A 79 1.64 7.38 -2.47
N SER A 80 2.17 8.60 -2.28
CA SER A 80 1.53 9.59 -1.41
C SER A 80 0.19 10.06 -1.98
N ALA A 81 0.08 10.21 -3.30
CA ALA A 81 -1.17 10.56 -3.97
C ALA A 81 -2.19 9.42 -3.88
N GLU A 82 -1.79 8.18 -4.15
CA GLU A 82 -2.65 7.00 -4.02
C GLU A 82 -3.18 6.84 -2.58
N ILE A 83 -2.34 7.06 -1.57
CA ILE A 83 -2.78 7.04 -0.15
C ILE A 83 -3.81 8.14 0.13
N ALA A 84 -3.65 9.33 -0.44
CA ALA A 84 -4.61 10.42 -0.28
C ALA A 84 -5.95 10.10 -0.94
N ASP A 85 -5.93 9.51 -2.14
CA ASP A 85 -7.13 9.09 -2.86
C ASP A 85 -7.88 7.99 -2.11
N VAL A 86 -7.18 6.93 -1.67
CA VAL A 86 -7.79 5.85 -0.86
C VAL A 86 -8.42 6.40 0.43
N ARG A 87 -7.76 7.37 1.09
CA ARG A 87 -8.34 8.02 2.30
C ARG A 87 -9.61 8.80 1.99
N LYS A 88 -9.64 9.49 0.85
CA LYS A 88 -10.81 10.25 0.40
C LYS A 88 -11.97 9.32 0.09
N ASP A 89 -11.72 8.24 -0.64
CA ASP A 89 -12.74 7.25 -1.00
C ASP A 89 -13.31 6.57 0.25
N LEU A 90 -12.45 6.12 1.16
CA LEU A 90 -12.90 5.55 2.44
C LEU A 90 -13.73 6.54 3.28
N SER A 91 -13.35 7.83 3.26
CA SER A 91 -14.13 8.86 3.97
C SER A 91 -15.51 9.06 3.35
N ALA A 92 -15.61 8.98 2.01
CA ALA A 92 -16.89 9.05 1.31
C ALA A 92 -17.76 7.83 1.61
N GLU A 93 -17.21 6.62 1.53
CA GLU A 93 -17.93 5.39 1.87
C GLU A 93 -18.46 5.39 3.32
N ILE A 94 -17.64 5.87 4.28
CA ILE A 94 -18.08 6.04 5.67
C ILE A 94 -19.25 7.04 5.79
N ALA A 95 -19.22 8.12 5.02
CA ALA A 95 -20.28 9.12 5.02
C ALA A 95 -21.59 8.54 4.45
N ASP A 96 -21.50 7.77 3.36
CA ASP A 96 -22.65 7.11 2.74
C ASP A 96 -23.27 6.06 3.67
N VAL A 97 -22.45 5.18 4.29
CA VAL A 97 -22.93 4.21 5.28
C VAL A 97 -23.62 4.89 6.46
N ARG A 98 -23.09 6.02 6.95
CA ARG A 98 -23.73 6.81 8.02
C ARG A 98 -25.08 7.38 7.60
N LYS A 99 -25.19 7.84 6.35
CA LYS A 99 -26.43 8.38 5.79
C LYS A 99 -27.48 7.28 5.67
N ASP A 100 -27.10 6.13 5.13
CA ASP A 100 -27.99 4.97 4.97
C ASP A 100 -28.48 4.47 6.32
N LEU A 101 -27.59 4.30 7.30
CA LEU A 101 -27.98 3.91 8.66
C LEU A 101 -28.93 4.93 9.31
N SER A 102 -28.71 6.23 9.08
CA SER A 102 -29.61 7.28 9.59
C SER A 102 -31.00 7.21 8.95
N ALA A 103 -31.07 6.88 7.66
CA ALA A 103 -32.32 6.67 6.94
C ALA A 103 -33.04 5.42 7.46
N GLU A 104 -32.33 4.30 7.64
CA GLU A 104 -32.88 3.06 8.21
C GLU A 104 -33.43 3.28 9.63
N ILE A 105 -32.69 3.96 10.51
CA ILE A 105 -33.16 4.30 11.86
C ILE A 105 -34.46 5.13 11.79
N THR A 106 -34.54 6.07 10.84
CA THR A 106 -35.74 6.89 10.64
C THR A 106 -36.93 6.04 10.18
N ASN A 107 -36.71 5.09 9.27
CA ASN A 107 -37.74 4.18 8.81
C ASN A 107 -38.23 3.27 9.95
N VAL A 108 -37.31 2.64 10.69
CA VAL A 108 -37.67 1.82 11.87
C VAL A 108 -38.50 2.62 12.89
N ARG A 109 -38.14 3.89 13.15
CA ARG A 109 -38.92 4.75 14.04
C ARG A 109 -40.35 4.99 13.53
N LYS A 110 -40.52 5.17 12.22
CA LYS A 110 -41.86 5.32 11.60
C LYS A 110 -42.66 4.03 11.72
N ASP A 111 -42.04 2.89 11.43
CA ASP A 111 -42.70 1.58 11.52
C ASP A 111 -43.14 1.28 12.97
N MET A 112 -42.31 1.63 13.96
CA MET A 112 -42.67 1.56 15.37
C MET A 112 -43.83 2.49 15.74
N GLU A 113 -43.88 3.71 15.19
CA GLU A 113 -44.99 4.64 15.42
C GLU A 113 -46.30 4.10 14.83
N ILE A 114 -46.25 3.55 13.62
CA ILE A 114 -47.41 2.91 12.97
C ILE A 114 -47.89 1.74 13.82
N THR A 115 -46.99 0.83 14.18
CA THR A 115 -47.31 -0.34 15.02
C THR A 115 -47.94 0.08 16.35
N ARG A 116 -47.45 1.16 16.97
CA ARG A 116 -48.02 1.70 18.21
C ARG A 116 -49.44 2.24 17.99
N LYS A 117 -49.71 2.93 16.87
CA LYS A 117 -51.05 3.44 16.53
C LYS A 117 -52.02 2.31 16.27
N ASP A 118 -51.59 1.27 15.55
CA ASP A 118 -52.42 0.10 15.26
C ASP A 118 -52.82 -0.62 16.55
N LEU A 119 -51.85 -0.85 17.46
CA LEU A 119 -52.14 -1.40 18.79
C LEU A 119 -53.10 -0.53 19.61
N GLN A 120 -52.97 0.81 19.54
CA GLN A 120 -53.91 1.71 20.23
C GLN A 120 -55.33 1.60 19.67
N LEU A 121 -55.48 1.45 18.35
CA LEU A 121 -56.76 1.25 17.68
C LEU A 121 -57.38 -0.08 18.09
N GLU A 122 -56.64 -1.18 18.03
CA GLU A 122 -57.11 -2.50 18.48
C GLU A 122 -57.56 -2.49 19.94
N MET A 123 -56.76 -1.89 20.85
CA MET A 123 -57.12 -1.76 22.25
C MET A 123 -58.34 -0.86 22.49
N SER A 124 -58.59 0.12 21.62
CA SER A 124 -59.82 0.92 21.67
C SER A 124 -61.05 0.11 21.23
N GLY A 125 -60.89 -0.70 20.18
CA GLY A 125 -61.91 -1.64 19.69
C GLY A 125 -62.30 -2.66 20.74
N ILE A 126 -61.32 -3.35 21.33
CA ILE A 126 -61.53 -4.33 22.40
C ILE A 126 -62.25 -3.69 23.59
N ARG A 127 -61.88 -2.47 24.00
CA ARG A 127 -62.57 -1.76 25.09
C ARG A 127 -64.03 -1.43 24.75
N ALA A 128 -64.31 -1.04 23.50
CA ALA A 128 -65.68 -0.81 23.04
C ALA A 128 -66.50 -2.10 23.05
N GLU A 129 -65.95 -3.20 22.54
CA GLU A 129 -66.57 -4.52 22.57
C GLU A 129 -66.84 -5.01 24.01
N GLN A 130 -65.86 -4.86 24.92
CA GLN A 130 -66.05 -5.19 26.34
C GLN A 130 -67.16 -4.37 26.99
N LYS A 131 -67.26 -3.06 26.66
CA LYS A 131 -68.33 -2.20 27.17
C LYS A 131 -69.70 -2.68 26.64
N LEU A 132 -69.80 -3.01 25.36
CA LEU A 132 -71.02 -3.55 24.74
C LEU A 132 -71.42 -4.88 25.38
N MET A 133 -70.49 -5.81 25.57
CA MET A 133 -70.75 -7.08 26.25
C MET A 133 -71.27 -6.88 27.68
N ARG A 134 -70.66 -5.96 28.45
CA ARG A 134 -71.15 -5.64 29.80
C ARG A 134 -72.57 -5.09 29.79
N TRP A 135 -72.91 -4.23 28.83
CA TRP A 135 -74.27 -3.72 28.64
C TRP A 135 -75.26 -4.83 28.28
N MET A 136 -74.88 -5.70 27.33
CA MET A 136 -75.71 -6.84 26.92
C MET A 136 -75.97 -7.82 28.07
N LEU A 137 -74.94 -8.15 28.85
CA LEU A 137 -75.09 -9.00 30.04
C LEU A 137 -76.04 -8.36 31.06
N GLY A 138 -75.89 -7.06 31.34
CA GLY A 138 -76.77 -6.32 32.25
C GLY A 138 -78.23 -6.30 31.78
N ALA A 139 -78.47 -6.01 30.50
CA ALA A 139 -79.80 -6.04 29.90
C ALA A 139 -80.40 -7.45 29.90
N GLY A 140 -79.59 -8.47 29.63
CA GLY A 140 -80.00 -9.88 29.68
C GLY A 140 -80.42 -10.32 31.08
N ILE A 141 -79.64 -9.98 32.11
CA ILE A 141 -79.99 -10.26 33.52
C ILE A 141 -81.30 -9.58 33.91
N LEU A 142 -81.48 -8.30 33.56
CA LEU A 142 -82.74 -7.58 33.81
C LEU A 142 -83.93 -8.22 33.09
N GLY A 143 -83.74 -8.65 31.84
CA GLY A 143 -84.76 -9.35 31.06
C GLY A 143 -85.19 -10.67 31.71
N ILE A 144 -84.21 -11.50 32.14
CA ILE A 144 -84.48 -12.75 32.86
C ILE A 144 -85.21 -12.47 34.18
N LEU A 145 -84.76 -11.48 34.95
CA LEU A 145 -85.42 -11.09 36.21
C LEU A 145 -86.88 -10.69 36.00
N SER A 146 -87.16 -9.91 34.95
CA SER A 146 -88.53 -9.52 34.60
C SER A 146 -89.43 -10.73 34.29
N LEU A 147 -88.91 -11.75 33.60
CA LEU A 147 -89.66 -12.98 33.31
C LEU A 147 -89.94 -13.77 34.58
N VAL A 148 -88.95 -13.88 35.49
CA VAL A 148 -89.13 -14.55 36.78
C VAL A 148 -90.18 -13.84 37.63
N VAL A 149 -90.15 -12.50 37.72
CA VAL A 149 -91.17 -11.71 38.43
C VAL A 149 -92.56 -11.97 37.82
N LYS A 150 -92.68 -11.91 36.49
CA LYS A 150 -93.96 -12.16 35.83
C LYS A 150 -94.47 -13.59 36.06
N ALA A 151 -93.59 -14.59 36.04
CA ALA A 151 -93.97 -16.00 36.20
C ALA A 151 -94.33 -16.40 37.65
N PHE A 152 -93.66 -15.83 38.65
CA PHE A 152 -93.80 -16.26 40.05
C PHE A 152 -94.52 -15.27 40.98
N LEU A 153 -94.51 -13.95 40.70
CA LEU A 153 -95.11 -12.92 41.55
C LEU A 153 -96.44 -12.37 41.01
N MET A 154 -96.81 -12.68 39.76
CA MET A 154 -98.14 -12.40 39.20
C MET A 154 -98.92 -13.68 38.84
N PRO A 155 -99.19 -14.61 39.78
CA PRO A 155 -100.14 -15.68 39.53
C PRO A 155 -101.57 -15.13 39.72
N VAL A 156 -102.28 -14.99 38.60
CA VAL A 156 -103.75 -14.80 38.52
C VAL A 156 -104.28 -13.40 38.88
N LEU A 157 -104.49 -12.60 37.83
CA LEU A 157 -105.73 -11.86 37.60
C LEU A 157 -106.41 -12.51 36.39
#